data_AF-A0A674ANA5-F1
#
_entry.id   AF-A0A674ANA5-F1
#
_cell.length_a   1.000
_cell.length_b   1.000
_cell.length_c   1.000
_cell.angle_alpha   90.00
_cell.angle_beta   90.00
_cell.angle_gamma   90.00
#
_symmetry.space_group_name_H-M   'P 1'
#
loop_
_entity.id
_entity.type
_entity.pdbx_description
1 polymer ?
#
loop_
_entity_poly.entity_id
_entity_poly.type
_entity_poly.pdbx_seq_one_letter_code
_entity_poly.pdbx_strand_id
1 'polypeptide(L)'
;ADFEGETKPRTKYITNIAPPKLPDGEKLDFDDLHRKRLEKDFNDLQSLIEMHFSSRQKEEEELVALRSRIERRRADRAEQQRVRAEQNIERQARLAEERIRREEEAKLRAEEDARKKNVFSNKAFGGYIQKGDVKKGKKLTGREKKTKALLERRKPLNIDHLNQERLAEKSRELWQWLRQLHAEKFDLAEKLKRQKYDVNVLRNRVSDHQRGSKVAKATRGAKN
;
A
#
# COMPACT_ATOMS: atom_id res chain seq x y z
N ALA A 1 -94.30 67.82 8.88
CA ALA A 1 -93.74 66.96 9.94
C ALA A 1 -93.68 67.82 11.17
N ASP A 2 -94.41 67.45 12.22
CA ASP A 2 -94.15 67.77 13.63
C ASP A 2 -95.18 66.99 14.44
N PHE A 3 -94.72 65.99 15.20
CA PHE A 3 -95.48 65.45 16.32
C PHE A 3 -94.53 64.96 17.40
N GLU A 4 -94.89 65.31 18.62
CA GLU A 4 -94.08 65.43 19.82
C GLU A 4 -93.75 64.09 20.50
N GLY A 5 -92.81 64.17 21.46
CA GLY A 5 -92.12 63.06 22.09
C GLY A 5 -92.95 62.17 23.00
N GLU A 6 -92.65 60.87 22.94
CA GLU A 6 -93.05 59.87 23.92
C GLU A 6 -92.04 59.80 25.09
N THR A 7 -92.55 59.97 26.30
CA THR A 7 -91.81 59.84 27.56
C THR A 7 -91.67 58.36 27.96
N LYS A 8 -90.44 57.89 28.17
CA LYS A 8 -90.10 56.51 28.58
C LYS A 8 -90.69 56.14 29.97
N PRO A 9 -91.29 54.96 30.15
CA PRO A 9 -91.75 54.49 31.46
C PRO A 9 -90.58 53.94 32.31
N ARG A 10 -90.57 54.28 33.61
CA ARG A 10 -89.56 53.88 34.61
C ARG A 10 -89.51 52.36 34.80
N THR A 11 -88.30 51.80 34.73
CA THR A 11 -87.96 50.43 35.12
C THR A 11 -88.20 50.21 36.63
N LYS A 12 -89.04 49.23 36.97
CA LYS A 12 -89.21 48.72 38.34
C LYS A 12 -87.98 47.88 38.70
N TYR A 13 -87.19 48.34 39.66
CA TYR A 13 -86.06 47.58 40.20
C TYR A 13 -86.59 46.47 41.12
N ILE A 14 -86.30 45.22 40.78
CA ILE A 14 -86.54 44.06 41.65
C ILE A 14 -85.35 43.98 42.61
N THR A 15 -85.62 44.01 43.91
CA THR A 15 -84.65 43.80 44.98
C THR A 15 -84.44 42.31 45.27
N ASN A 16 -83.18 41.97 45.56
CA ASN A 16 -82.66 40.75 46.21
C ASN A 16 -82.38 39.51 45.35
N ILE A 17 -81.23 39.52 44.66
CA ILE A 17 -80.45 38.30 44.37
C ILE A 17 -79.30 38.29 45.39
N ALA A 18 -79.34 37.34 46.34
CA ALA A 18 -78.21 37.11 47.24
C ALA A 18 -76.99 36.62 46.42
N PRO A 19 -75.76 37.08 46.70
CA PRO A 19 -74.58 36.61 46.00
C PRO A 19 -74.44 35.10 46.17
N PRO A 20 -74.19 34.32 45.10
CA PRO A 20 -73.90 32.91 45.24
C PRO A 20 -72.65 32.77 46.12
N LYS A 21 -72.78 32.03 47.22
CA LYS A 21 -71.64 31.70 48.08
C LYS A 21 -70.64 30.90 47.25
N LEU A 22 -69.45 31.47 47.04
CA LEU A 22 -68.31 30.73 46.51
C LEU A 22 -68.02 29.56 47.47
N PRO A 23 -67.67 28.36 46.98
CA PRO A 23 -67.30 27.24 47.84
C PRO A 23 -66.13 27.68 48.70
N ASP A 24 -66.19 27.38 50.01
CA ASP A 24 -65.13 27.67 50.96
C ASP A 24 -63.80 27.14 50.42
N GLY A 25 -62.85 28.05 50.24
CA GLY A 25 -61.55 27.76 49.68
C GLY A 25 -60.86 26.65 50.46
N GLU A 26 -60.68 25.51 49.80
CA GLU A 26 -59.67 24.54 50.15
C GLU A 26 -58.36 25.32 50.29
N LYS A 27 -57.84 25.42 51.52
CA LYS A 27 -56.59 26.14 51.79
C LYS A 27 -55.51 25.52 50.91
N LEU A 28 -55.10 26.23 49.88
CA LEU A 28 -53.94 25.91 49.05
C LEU A 28 -52.73 25.79 49.98
N ASP A 29 -52.33 24.55 50.25
CA ASP A 29 -51.15 24.24 51.03
C ASP A 29 -49.92 24.52 50.15
N PHE A 30 -49.22 25.62 50.46
CA PHE A 30 -48.05 26.05 49.70
C PHE A 30 -46.91 25.03 49.80
N ASP A 31 -46.83 24.24 50.87
CA ASP A 31 -45.84 23.18 51.02
C ASP A 31 -46.18 21.99 50.11
N ASP A 32 -47.46 21.65 49.95
CA ASP A 32 -47.92 20.63 49.00
C ASP A 32 -47.66 21.06 47.55
N LEU A 33 -47.91 22.33 47.22
CA LEU A 33 -47.61 22.88 45.89
C LEU A 33 -46.11 22.85 45.58
N HIS A 34 -45.25 23.16 46.56
CA HIS A 34 -43.81 23.07 46.39
C HIS A 34 -43.33 21.62 46.21
N ARG A 35 -43.87 20.69 46.99
CA ARG A 35 -43.56 19.25 46.90
C ARG A 35 -43.95 18.67 45.54
N LYS A 36 -45.16 18.98 45.06
CA LYS A 36 -45.65 18.59 43.73
C LYS A 36 -44.81 19.18 42.61
N ARG A 37 -44.30 20.40 42.77
CA ARG A 37 -43.36 21.00 41.80
C ARG A 37 -42.05 20.24 41.75
N LEU A 38 -41.43 19.97 42.91
CA LEU A 38 -40.17 19.22 42.97
C LEU A 38 -40.31 17.80 42.41
N GLU A 39 -41.42 17.12 42.73
CA GLU A 39 -41.70 15.78 42.20
C GLU A 39 -41.92 15.79 40.69
N LYS A 40 -42.65 16.78 40.16
CA LYS A 40 -42.80 16.97 38.72
C LYS A 40 -41.45 17.24 38.05
N ASP A 41 -40.67 18.18 38.55
CA ASP A 41 -39.38 18.55 37.97
C ASP A 41 -38.39 17.38 38.03
N PHE A 42 -38.43 16.58 39.09
CA PHE A 42 -37.65 15.35 39.22
C PHE A 42 -38.05 14.29 38.16
N ASN A 43 -39.35 14.03 38.02
CA ASN A 43 -39.87 13.08 37.03
C ASN A 43 -39.59 13.55 35.58
N ASP A 44 -39.76 14.84 35.29
CA ASP A 44 -39.46 15.43 33.99
C ASP A 44 -37.96 15.31 33.67
N LEU A 45 -37.09 15.57 34.65
CA LEU A 45 -35.65 15.41 34.49
C LEU A 45 -35.27 13.94 34.24
N GLN A 46 -35.83 13.01 34.99
CA GLN A 46 -35.58 11.57 34.82
C GLN A 46 -36.04 11.10 33.44
N SER A 47 -37.22 11.54 32.98
CA SER A 47 -37.75 11.22 31.65
C SER A 47 -36.88 11.81 30.54
N LEU A 48 -36.39 13.05 30.69
CA LEU A 48 -35.50 13.68 29.72
C LEU A 48 -34.16 12.96 29.61
N ILE A 49 -33.60 12.55 30.76
CA ILE A 49 -32.37 11.75 30.83
C ILE A 49 -32.58 10.43 30.07
N GLU A 50 -33.64 9.68 30.39
CA GLU A 50 -33.92 8.39 29.78
C GLU A 50 -34.20 8.49 28.27
N MET A 51 -34.95 9.51 27.84
CA MET A 51 -35.15 9.80 26.41
C MET A 51 -33.84 10.11 25.70
N HIS A 52 -32.97 10.94 26.28
CA HIS A 52 -31.69 11.30 25.66
C HIS A 52 -30.79 10.07 25.51
N PHE A 53 -30.63 9.26 26.57
CA PHE A 53 -29.80 8.06 26.52
C PHE A 53 -30.35 7.01 25.56
N SER A 54 -31.65 6.73 25.60
CA SER A 54 -32.27 5.76 24.70
C SER A 54 -32.23 6.19 23.24
N SER A 55 -32.43 7.48 22.95
CA SER A 55 -32.31 8.04 21.60
C SER A 55 -30.87 7.93 21.09
N ARG A 56 -29.90 8.34 21.90
CA ARG A 56 -28.48 8.31 21.52
C ARG A 56 -27.98 6.88 21.31
N GLN A 57 -28.40 5.96 22.19
CA GLN A 57 -28.04 4.55 22.06
C GLN A 57 -28.57 3.96 20.75
N LYS A 58 -29.84 4.21 20.41
CA LYS A 58 -30.42 3.74 19.14
C LYS A 58 -29.68 4.31 17.93
N GLU A 59 -29.39 5.61 17.94
CA GLU A 59 -28.65 6.26 16.86
C GLU A 59 -27.23 5.68 16.73
N GLU A 60 -26.54 5.43 17.84
CA GLU A 60 -25.21 4.84 17.85
C GLU A 60 -25.22 3.40 17.31
N GLU A 61 -26.19 2.58 17.72
CA GLU A 61 -26.39 1.23 17.20
C GLU A 61 -26.65 1.23 15.69
N GLU A 62 -27.49 2.14 15.20
CA GLU A 62 -27.75 2.31 13.77
C GLU A 62 -26.50 2.75 12.98
N LEU A 63 -25.73 3.69 13.52
CA LEU A 63 -24.47 4.14 12.93
C LEU A 63 -23.43 3.01 12.88
N VAL A 64 -23.30 2.24 13.96
CA VAL A 64 -22.39 1.07 14.01
C VAL A 64 -22.82 0.00 13.01
N ALA A 65 -24.12 -0.30 12.92
CA ALA A 65 -24.66 -1.25 11.96
C ALA A 65 -24.44 -0.80 10.51
N LEU A 66 -24.60 0.49 10.22
CA LEU A 66 -24.33 1.07 8.91
C LEU A 66 -22.85 1.02 8.55
N ARG A 67 -21.96 1.42 9.48
CA ARG A 67 -20.49 1.34 9.29
C ARG A 67 -20.04 -0.09 9.01
N SER A 68 -20.51 -1.05 9.79
CA SER A 68 -20.21 -2.48 9.61
C SER A 68 -20.66 -3.01 8.24
N ARG A 69 -21.77 -2.48 7.69
CA ARG A 69 -22.26 -2.83 6.35
C ARG A 69 -21.41 -2.21 5.23
N ILE A 70 -20.99 -0.96 5.41
CA ILE A 70 -20.09 -0.27 4.47
C ILE A 70 -18.73 -0.96 4.44
N GLU A 71 -18.21 -1.34 5.60
CA GLU A 71 -16.93 -2.03 5.73
C GLU A 71 -16.95 -3.39 5.04
N ARG A 72 -17.99 -4.20 5.26
CA ARG A 72 -18.21 -5.46 4.52
C ARG A 72 -18.24 -5.24 3.01
N ARG A 73 -19.01 -4.27 2.51
CA ARG A 73 -19.04 -3.94 1.07
C ARG A 73 -17.70 -3.45 0.51
N ARG A 74 -16.86 -2.81 1.33
CA ARG A 74 -15.50 -2.42 0.92
C ARG A 74 -14.60 -3.65 0.85
N ALA A 75 -14.65 -4.53 1.85
CA ALA A 75 -13.91 -5.79 1.87
C ALA A 75 -14.29 -6.67 0.66
N ASP A 76 -15.58 -6.84 0.37
CA ASP A 76 -16.05 -7.63 -0.78
C ASP A 76 -15.53 -7.06 -2.11
N ARG A 77 -15.55 -5.73 -2.28
CA ARG A 77 -15.01 -5.08 -3.48
C ARG A 77 -13.49 -5.25 -3.59
N ALA A 78 -12.77 -5.15 -2.47
CA ALA A 78 -11.33 -5.37 -2.44
C ALA A 78 -10.99 -6.82 -2.84
N GLU A 79 -11.73 -7.81 -2.33
CA GLU A 79 -11.52 -9.22 -2.68
C GLU A 79 -11.86 -9.49 -4.15
N GLN A 80 -12.96 -8.92 -4.67
CA GLN A 80 -13.28 -9.02 -6.09
C GLN A 80 -12.18 -8.42 -6.99
N GLN A 81 -11.56 -7.32 -6.58
CA GLN A 81 -10.43 -6.76 -7.31
C GLN A 81 -9.19 -7.66 -7.23
N ARG A 82 -8.92 -8.24 -6.06
CA ARG A 82 -7.80 -9.17 -5.86
C ARG A 82 -7.93 -10.40 -6.75
N VAL A 83 -9.10 -11.04 -6.76
CA VAL A 83 -9.39 -12.20 -7.62
C VAL A 83 -9.27 -11.84 -9.10
N ARG A 84 -9.80 -10.68 -9.54
CA ARG A 84 -9.64 -10.23 -10.93
C ARG A 84 -8.19 -9.99 -11.31
N ALA A 85 -7.40 -9.39 -10.41
CA ALA A 85 -5.97 -9.15 -10.63
C ALA A 85 -5.21 -10.48 -10.74
N GLU A 86 -5.48 -11.43 -9.86
CA GLU A 86 -4.87 -12.77 -9.86
C GLU A 86 -5.18 -13.54 -11.15
N GLN A 87 -6.44 -13.56 -11.58
CA GLN A 87 -6.85 -14.19 -12.84
C GLN A 87 -6.18 -13.55 -14.08
N ASN A 88 -5.95 -12.22 -14.06
CA ASN A 88 -5.27 -11.53 -15.14
C ASN A 88 -3.76 -11.88 -15.16
N ILE A 89 -3.14 -11.95 -13.98
CA ILE A 89 -1.75 -12.40 -13.84
C ILE A 89 -1.61 -13.84 -14.34
N GLU A 90 -2.50 -14.76 -13.96
CA GLU A 90 -2.49 -16.14 -14.41
C GLU A 90 -2.64 -16.25 -15.93
N ARG A 91 -3.57 -15.48 -16.52
CA ARG A 91 -3.76 -15.44 -17.98
C ARG A 91 -2.51 -14.96 -18.70
N GLN A 92 -1.87 -13.89 -18.20
CA GLN A 92 -0.62 -13.39 -18.77
C GLN A 92 0.52 -14.39 -18.62
N ALA A 93 0.60 -15.08 -17.48
CA ALA A 93 1.59 -16.12 -17.25
C ALA A 93 1.40 -17.29 -18.24
N ARG A 94 0.17 -17.77 -18.45
CA ARG A 94 -0.13 -18.83 -19.42
C ARG A 94 0.23 -18.44 -20.85
N LEU A 95 -0.08 -17.21 -21.26
CA LEU A 95 0.29 -16.70 -22.59
C LEU A 95 1.81 -16.57 -22.75
N ALA A 96 2.51 -16.12 -21.71
CA ALA A 96 3.97 -16.04 -21.72
C ALA A 96 4.61 -17.43 -21.79
N GLU A 97 4.08 -18.41 -21.05
CA GLU A 97 4.53 -19.80 -21.07
C GLU A 97 4.29 -20.46 -22.43
N GLU A 98 3.12 -20.25 -23.04
CA GLU A 98 2.82 -20.75 -24.39
C GLU A 98 3.74 -20.11 -25.44
N ARG A 99 4.04 -18.82 -25.32
CA ARG A 99 4.99 -18.14 -26.20
C ARG A 99 6.40 -18.72 -26.03
N ILE A 100 6.84 -18.97 -24.81
CA ILE A 100 8.13 -19.62 -24.53
C ILE A 100 8.16 -21.03 -25.12
N ARG A 101 7.08 -21.82 -24.99
CA ARG A 101 7.01 -23.16 -25.56
C ARG A 101 7.08 -23.17 -27.09
N ARG A 102 6.38 -22.24 -27.75
CA ARG A 102 6.45 -22.05 -29.22
C ARG A 102 7.82 -21.58 -29.67
N GLU A 103 8.45 -20.66 -28.92
CA GLU A 103 9.82 -20.20 -29.17
C GLU A 103 10.85 -21.35 -29.00
N GLU A 104 10.64 -22.23 -28.01
CA GLU A 104 11.49 -23.40 -27.77
C GLU A 104 11.32 -24.49 -28.85
N GLU A 105 10.09 -24.80 -29.29
CA GLU A 105 9.86 -25.74 -30.40
C GLU A 105 10.41 -25.21 -31.73
N ALA A 106 10.23 -23.92 -32.02
CA ALA A 106 10.80 -23.30 -33.22
C ALA A 106 12.33 -23.33 -33.20
N LYS A 107 12.93 -23.10 -32.03
CA LYS A 107 14.38 -23.18 -31.85
C LYS A 107 14.89 -24.61 -32.00
N LEU A 108 14.17 -25.61 -31.48
CA LEU A 108 14.56 -27.01 -31.61
C LEU A 108 14.50 -27.49 -33.07
N ARG A 109 13.47 -27.08 -33.83
CA ARG A 109 13.41 -27.34 -35.29
C ARG A 109 14.53 -26.65 -36.05
N ALA A 110 14.81 -25.38 -35.75
CA ALA A 110 15.92 -24.64 -36.37
C ALA A 110 17.28 -25.26 -36.03
N GLU A 111 17.44 -25.79 -34.81
CA GLU A 111 18.65 -26.48 -34.36
C GLU A 111 18.80 -27.86 -35.01
N GLU A 112 17.70 -28.60 -35.22
CA GLU A 112 17.70 -29.89 -35.92
C GLU A 112 18.06 -29.71 -37.42
N ASP A 113 17.49 -28.70 -38.08
CA ASP A 113 17.83 -28.37 -39.47
C ASP A 113 19.26 -27.86 -39.62
N ALA A 114 19.73 -27.04 -38.67
CA ALA A 114 21.13 -26.60 -38.62
C ALA A 114 22.09 -27.75 -38.33
N ARG A 115 21.69 -28.72 -37.48
CA ARG A 115 22.48 -29.94 -37.20
C ARG A 115 22.55 -30.83 -38.43
N LYS A 116 21.45 -31.05 -39.15
CA LYS A 116 21.44 -31.80 -40.42
C LYS A 116 22.33 -31.13 -41.48
N LYS A 117 22.28 -29.80 -41.60
CA LYS A 117 23.19 -29.03 -42.48
C LYS A 117 24.66 -29.08 -42.02
N ASN A 118 24.93 -28.99 -40.72
CA ASN A 118 26.29 -29.06 -40.18
C ASN A 118 26.91 -30.46 -40.30
N VAL A 119 26.12 -31.53 -40.16
CA VAL A 119 26.60 -32.91 -40.39
C VAL A 119 27.00 -33.11 -41.85
N PHE A 120 26.29 -32.47 -42.80
CA PHE A 120 26.67 -32.49 -44.21
C PHE A 120 27.89 -31.60 -44.53
N SER A 121 28.12 -30.54 -43.75
CA SER A 121 29.18 -29.54 -44.01
C SER A 121 30.48 -29.74 -43.22
N ASN A 122 30.52 -30.58 -42.18
CA ASN A 122 31.66 -30.60 -41.25
C ASN A 122 32.71 -31.66 -41.62
N LYS A 123 33.53 -31.36 -42.64
CA LYS A 123 34.81 -32.05 -42.88
C LYS A 123 36.02 -31.31 -42.28
N ALA A 124 35.84 -30.18 -41.59
CA ALA A 124 36.98 -29.33 -41.18
C ALA A 124 36.75 -28.29 -40.05
N PHE A 125 35.97 -28.54 -38.98
CA PHE A 125 35.84 -27.53 -37.91
C PHE A 125 35.78 -28.07 -36.48
N GLY A 126 36.96 -28.45 -35.95
CA GLY A 126 37.17 -29.00 -34.61
C GLY A 126 37.25 -27.99 -33.44
N GLY A 127 36.82 -26.74 -33.61
CA GLY A 127 36.94 -25.70 -32.55
C GLY A 127 35.62 -25.26 -31.91
N TYR A 128 34.49 -25.46 -32.57
CA TYR A 128 33.21 -24.81 -32.20
C TYR A 128 32.25 -25.71 -31.41
N ILE A 129 32.53 -27.01 -31.35
CA ILE A 129 31.65 -28.02 -30.74
C ILE A 129 31.75 -28.07 -29.20
N GLN A 130 32.71 -27.40 -28.56
CA GLN A 130 32.81 -27.39 -27.09
C GLN A 130 31.83 -26.44 -26.38
N LYS A 131 31.04 -25.63 -27.11
CA LYS A 131 30.05 -24.72 -26.51
C LYS A 131 28.59 -25.13 -26.78
N GLY A 132 28.35 -26.25 -27.46
CA GLY A 132 27.01 -26.71 -27.83
C GLY A 132 26.30 -27.55 -26.77
N ASP A 133 27.02 -28.28 -25.93
CA ASP A 133 26.43 -29.30 -25.04
C ASP A 133 26.76 -29.06 -23.56
N VAL A 134 26.32 -27.93 -23.01
CA VAL A 134 26.12 -27.82 -21.57
C VAL A 134 24.67 -27.49 -21.30
N LYS A 135 23.85 -28.53 -21.20
CA LYS A 135 22.60 -28.55 -20.44
C LYS A 135 22.88 -28.13 -18.98
N LYS A 136 23.08 -26.84 -18.73
CA LYS A 136 22.99 -26.22 -17.41
C LYS A 136 22.06 -25.04 -17.55
N GLY A 137 20.99 -25.04 -16.74
CA GLY A 137 19.91 -24.05 -16.77
C GLY A 137 20.42 -22.64 -17.02
N LYS A 138 19.67 -21.91 -17.85
CA LYS A 138 19.91 -20.55 -18.36
C LYS A 138 20.76 -19.74 -17.35
N LYS A 139 22.09 -19.79 -17.51
CA LYS A 139 22.99 -19.06 -16.60
C LYS A 139 22.65 -17.60 -16.80
N LEU A 140 22.09 -16.98 -15.75
CA LEU A 140 21.73 -15.57 -15.80
C LEU A 140 22.93 -14.77 -16.33
N THR A 141 22.66 -13.98 -17.36
CA THR A 141 23.63 -13.08 -17.95
C THR A 141 24.15 -12.12 -16.88
N GLY A 142 25.35 -11.56 -17.07
CA GLY A 142 25.89 -10.55 -16.15
C GLY A 142 24.93 -9.38 -15.93
N ARG A 143 24.15 -9.03 -16.97
CA ARG A 143 23.09 -8.02 -16.92
C ARG A 143 21.96 -8.43 -15.98
N GLU A 144 21.41 -9.63 -16.14
CA GLU A 144 20.30 -10.11 -15.31
C GLU A 144 20.71 -10.25 -13.83
N LYS A 145 21.93 -10.76 -13.56
CA LYS A 145 22.46 -10.83 -12.19
C LYS A 145 22.58 -9.44 -11.55
N LYS A 146 23.10 -8.47 -12.30
CA LYS A 146 23.20 -7.08 -11.83
C LYS A 146 21.83 -6.48 -11.56
N THR A 147 20.88 -6.63 -12.49
CA THR A 147 19.52 -6.10 -12.32
C THR A 147 18.83 -6.74 -11.11
N LYS A 148 18.93 -8.07 -10.95
CA LYS A 148 18.37 -8.78 -9.80
C LYS A 148 18.95 -8.28 -8.48
N ALA A 149 20.28 -8.19 -8.37
CA ALA A 149 20.94 -7.71 -7.16
C ALA A 149 20.60 -6.24 -6.84
N LEU A 150 20.44 -5.38 -7.85
CA LEU A 150 20.04 -3.98 -7.63
C LEU A 150 18.58 -3.85 -7.20
N LEU A 151 17.68 -4.66 -7.76
CA LEU A 151 16.28 -4.71 -7.34
C LEU A 151 16.15 -5.18 -5.89
N GLU A 152 16.90 -6.21 -5.50
CA GLU A 152 16.92 -6.73 -4.12
C GLU A 152 17.41 -5.68 -3.11
N ARG A 153 18.40 -4.85 -3.50
CA ARG A 153 18.90 -3.76 -2.65
C ARG A 153 17.97 -2.54 -2.61
N ARG A 154 17.08 -2.38 -3.59
CA ARG A 154 16.19 -1.22 -3.68
C ARG A 154 14.99 -1.43 -2.76
N LYS A 155 15.02 -0.76 -1.61
CA LYS A 155 13.86 -0.70 -0.72
C LYS A 155 12.82 0.29 -1.28
N PRO A 156 11.53 -0.08 -1.39
CA PRO A 156 10.49 0.86 -1.78
C PRO A 156 10.38 1.97 -0.73
N LEU A 157 10.19 3.20 -1.20
CA LEU A 157 10.06 4.37 -0.35
C LEU A 157 8.57 4.64 -0.13
N ASN A 158 8.07 4.38 1.08
CA ASN A 158 6.71 4.69 1.47
C ASN A 158 6.73 5.88 2.44
N ILE A 159 6.32 7.06 1.97
CA ILE A 159 6.41 8.31 2.73
C ILE A 159 5.08 9.08 2.85
N ASP A 160 4.05 8.66 2.13
CA ASP A 160 2.81 9.43 1.95
C ASP A 160 1.99 9.62 3.24
N HIS A 161 2.27 8.82 4.26
CA HIS A 161 1.58 8.81 5.55
C HIS A 161 2.46 9.26 6.72
N LEU A 162 3.68 9.76 6.45
CA LEU A 162 4.62 10.20 7.48
C LEU A 162 4.37 11.66 7.88
N ASN A 163 4.57 11.97 9.16
CA ASN A 163 4.56 13.35 9.67
C ASN A 163 5.91 14.05 9.44
N GLN A 164 5.97 15.36 9.66
CA GLN A 164 7.15 16.19 9.39
C GLN A 164 8.43 15.70 10.09
N GLU A 165 8.31 15.31 11.36
CA GLU A 165 9.43 14.83 12.16
C GLU A 165 10.00 13.52 11.60
N ARG A 166 9.13 12.55 11.30
CA ARG A 166 9.55 11.27 10.69
C ARG A 166 10.08 11.44 9.27
N LEU A 167 9.57 12.40 8.50
CA LEU A 167 10.13 12.74 7.20
C LEU A 167 11.56 13.29 7.32
N ALA A 168 11.83 14.11 8.33
CA ALA A 168 13.17 14.61 8.60
C ALA A 168 14.14 13.47 8.98
N GLU A 169 13.71 12.53 9.83
CA GLU A 169 14.50 11.34 10.16
C GLU A 169 14.77 10.47 8.93
N LYS A 170 13.73 10.19 8.13
CA LYS A 170 13.87 9.38 6.90
C LYS A 170 14.84 10.04 5.91
N SER A 171 14.82 11.37 5.83
CA SER A 171 15.74 12.13 4.97
C SER A 171 17.20 11.99 5.44
N ARG A 172 17.45 12.04 6.76
CA ARG A 172 18.79 11.78 7.32
C ARG A 172 19.26 10.35 7.07
N GLU A 173 18.38 9.36 7.24
CA GLU A 173 18.69 7.95 6.97
C GLU A 173 19.08 7.73 5.50
N LEU A 174 18.29 8.26 4.57
CA LEU A 174 18.58 8.16 3.13
C LEU A 174 19.90 8.86 2.76
N TRP A 175 20.18 10.01 3.38
CA TRP A 175 21.43 10.73 3.16
C TRP A 175 22.64 9.94 3.68
N GLN A 176 22.54 9.36 4.88
CA GLN A 176 23.59 8.49 5.43
C GLN A 176 23.82 7.27 4.54
N TRP A 177 22.74 6.65 4.05
CA TRP A 177 22.83 5.52 3.12
C TRP A 177 23.53 5.90 1.81
N LEU A 178 23.18 7.05 1.22
CA LEU A 178 23.84 7.55 0.02
C LEU A 178 25.33 7.82 0.25
N ARG A 179 25.67 8.43 1.40
CA ARG A 179 27.06 8.71 1.79
C ARG A 179 27.87 7.42 1.93
N GLN A 180 27.30 6.38 2.55
CA GLN A 180 27.94 5.07 2.64
C GLN A 180 28.22 4.47 1.26
N LEU A 181 27.23 4.47 0.36
CA LEU A 181 27.41 3.96 -1.01
C LEU A 181 28.49 4.73 -1.79
N HIS A 182 28.61 6.04 -1.58
CA HIS A 182 29.67 6.85 -2.17
C HIS A 182 31.05 6.48 -1.64
N ALA A 183 31.20 6.27 -0.33
CA ALA A 183 32.45 5.83 0.28
C ALA A 183 32.88 4.45 -0.26
N GLU A 184 31.97 3.47 -0.26
CA GLU A 184 32.25 2.13 -0.79
C GLU A 184 32.65 2.16 -2.28
N LYS A 185 31.99 3.01 -3.09
CA LYS A 185 32.35 3.20 -4.50
C LYS A 185 33.76 3.76 -4.65
N PHE A 186 34.15 4.70 -3.80
CA PHE A 186 35.49 5.29 -3.81
C PHE A 186 36.56 4.23 -3.47
N ASP A 187 36.36 3.48 -2.39
CA ASP A 187 37.31 2.44 -1.97
C ASP A 187 37.47 1.34 -3.03
N LEU A 188 36.36 0.93 -3.67
CA LEU A 188 36.40 -0.01 -4.78
C LEU A 188 37.14 0.54 -6.01
N ALA A 189 37.03 1.83 -6.29
CA ALA A 189 37.76 2.47 -7.38
C ALA A 189 39.27 2.50 -7.11
N GLU A 190 39.69 2.85 -5.90
CA GLU A 190 41.10 2.82 -5.49
C GLU A 190 41.66 1.40 -5.50
N LYS A 191 40.90 0.43 -4.99
CA LYS A 191 41.25 -0.99 -5.07
C LYS A 191 41.44 -1.45 -6.52
N LEU A 192 40.55 -1.06 -7.43
CA LEU A 192 40.66 -1.41 -8.85
C LEU A 192 41.91 -0.79 -9.49
N LYS A 193 42.26 0.46 -9.16
CA LYS A 193 43.50 1.09 -9.63
C LYS A 193 44.72 0.29 -9.19
N ARG A 194 44.78 -0.11 -7.91
CA ARG A 194 45.87 -0.94 -7.39
C ARG A 194 45.94 -2.30 -8.08
N GLN A 195 44.81 -2.98 -8.24
CA GLN A 195 44.76 -4.28 -8.93
C GLN A 195 45.23 -4.19 -10.39
N LYS A 196 44.90 -3.10 -11.11
CA LYS A 196 45.40 -2.88 -12.47
C LYS A 196 46.93 -2.77 -12.50
N TYR A 197 47.51 -2.04 -11.56
CA TYR A 197 48.96 -1.95 -11.41
C TYR A 197 49.57 -3.34 -11.13
N ASP A 198 49.04 -4.07 -10.15
CA ASP A 198 49.53 -5.39 -9.78
C ASP A 198 49.45 -6.37 -10.96
N VAL A 199 48.37 -6.35 -11.74
CA VAL A 199 48.23 -7.15 -12.97
C VAL A 199 49.32 -6.82 -13.99
N ASN A 200 49.65 -5.55 -14.19
CA ASN A 200 50.72 -5.15 -15.11
C ASN A 200 52.09 -5.65 -14.63
N VAL A 201 52.39 -5.49 -13.34
CA VAL A 201 53.65 -5.99 -12.74
C VAL A 201 53.74 -7.51 -12.88
N LEU A 202 52.66 -8.23 -12.58
CA LEU A 202 52.61 -9.69 -12.71
C LEU A 202 52.81 -10.15 -14.16
N ARG A 203 52.22 -9.46 -15.13
CA ARG A 203 52.43 -9.73 -16.56
C ARG A 203 53.90 -9.56 -16.95
N ASN A 204 54.55 -8.50 -16.49
CA ASN A 204 55.97 -8.27 -16.75
C ASN A 204 56.83 -9.37 -16.11
N ARG A 205 56.59 -9.71 -14.85
CA ARG A 205 57.28 -10.80 -14.15
C ARG A 205 57.14 -12.13 -14.89
N VAL A 206 55.93 -12.47 -15.34
CA VAL A 206 55.70 -13.70 -16.14
C VAL A 206 56.51 -13.67 -17.43
N SER A 207 56.53 -12.55 -18.14
CA SER A 207 57.34 -12.37 -19.36
C SER A 207 58.83 -12.55 -19.08
N ASP A 208 59.36 -11.93 -18.04
CA ASP A 208 60.79 -11.99 -17.68
C ASP A 208 61.22 -13.43 -17.34
N HIS A 209 60.42 -14.12 -16.53
CA HIS A 209 60.67 -15.53 -16.19
C HIS A 209 60.55 -16.47 -17.41
N GLN A 210 59.71 -16.15 -18.40
CA GLN A 210 59.61 -16.91 -19.64
C GLN A 210 60.75 -16.60 -20.63
N ARG A 211 61.32 -15.39 -20.60
CA ARG A 211 62.38 -14.95 -21.51
C ARG A 211 63.68 -15.75 -21.30
N GLY A 212 64.04 -16.03 -20.04
CA GLY A 212 65.20 -16.86 -19.70
C GLY A 212 65.04 -18.35 -20.00
N SER A 213 63.81 -18.85 -20.04
CA SER A 213 63.50 -20.27 -20.32
C SER A 213 63.67 -20.64 -21.81
N LYS A 214 63.38 -19.72 -22.72
CA LYS A 214 63.44 -20.00 -24.17
C LYS A 214 64.87 -19.98 -24.74
N VAL A 215 65.76 -19.13 -24.21
CA VAL A 215 67.16 -19.04 -24.70
C VAL A 215 67.99 -20.27 -24.30
N ALA A 216 67.71 -20.86 -23.13
CA ALA A 216 68.40 -22.07 -22.66
C ALA A 216 68.06 -23.34 -23.47
N LYS A 217 66.93 -23.38 -24.18
CA LYS A 217 66.55 -24.50 -25.06
C LYS A 217 67.17 -24.43 -26.46
N ALA A 218 67.46 -23.23 -26.97
CA ALA A 218 68.06 -23.07 -28.31
C ALA A 218 69.56 -23.40 -28.35
N THR A 219 70.26 -23.27 -27.22
CA THR A 219 71.72 -23.50 -27.13
C THR A 219 72.12 -24.94 -26.79
N ARG A 220 71.17 -25.80 -26.36
CA ARG A 220 71.43 -27.20 -26.00
C ARG A 220 71.25 -28.21 -27.14
N GLY A 221 70.83 -27.77 -28.33
CA GLY A 221 70.63 -28.63 -29.51
C GLY A 221 71.72 -28.54 -30.58
N ALA A 222 72.76 -27.73 -30.38
CA ALA A 222 73.83 -27.51 -31.35
C ALA A 222 75.19 -27.97 -30.78
N LYS A 223 75.30 -29.27 -30.47
CA LYS A 223 76.56 -30.00 -30.28
C LYS A 223 76.24 -31.50 -30.15
N ASN A 224 76.23 -32.17 -31.30
CA ASN A 224 76.72 -33.53 -31.58
C ASN A 224 76.16 -33.98 -32.92
#